data_AF-A0A6F9WSZ8-F1
#
_entry.id   AF-A0A6F9WSZ8-F1
#
_cell.length_a   1.000
_cell.length_b   1.000
_cell.length_c   1.000
_cell.angle_alpha   90.00
_cell.angle_beta   90.00
_cell.angle_gamma   90.00
#
_symmetry.space_group_name_H-M   'P 1'
#
loop_
_entity.id
_entity.type
_entity.pdbx_description
1 polymer ?
#
loop_
_entity_poly.entity_id
_entity_poly.type
_entity_poly.pdbx_seq_one_letter_code
_entity_poly.pdbx_strand_id
1 'polypeptide(L)'
;MRETALQAERYGTASAFEGERFLEEMARPGRQEIEISGHLLRVGSRVRLRPRPGGDLLDAALCGRRAVIEGIDEDEDGTPHVAVIVEDDPGHDLGGARHPAHRFFFAPSELEPLAAGEESVPQRRVLVAGIGNIFLGDDGFGVAVAQHLLGRPLPAGIEVGDFGIRGMDLAYALGRGYQAAILVDAVPRGLLPGTLQVIEPGENQGDAAIPDGHRMDPLAVLNLARRLGQVPEHVLIVGCEPESISEDWSPASVMSLSAPAAAAVERAADMALELAAGLAAGKGPEAACE
;
A
#
# COMPACT_ATOMS: atom_id res chain seq x y z
N MET A 1 30.26 52.80 -12.08
CA MET A 1 29.30 51.83 -11.48
C MET A 1 27.99 51.77 -12.27
N ARG A 2 28.07 51.54 -13.60
CA ARG A 2 26.89 51.34 -14.46
C ARG A 2 27.04 50.09 -15.34
N GLU A 3 27.86 49.13 -14.89
CA GLU A 3 28.31 48.00 -15.70
C GLU A 3 28.08 46.63 -15.02
N THR A 4 27.22 46.58 -14.01
CA THR A 4 26.91 45.34 -13.26
C THR A 4 25.43 44.96 -13.28
N ALA A 5 24.59 45.66 -14.04
CA ALA A 5 23.15 45.39 -14.14
C ALA A 5 22.72 44.71 -15.45
N LEU A 6 23.66 44.41 -16.37
CA LEU A 6 23.35 43.84 -17.69
C LEU A 6 23.90 42.40 -17.90
N GLN A 7 24.44 41.78 -16.85
CA GLN A 7 24.96 40.39 -16.91
C GLN A 7 24.08 39.36 -16.19
N ALA A 8 23.05 39.79 -15.44
CA ALA A 8 22.19 38.88 -14.67
C ALA A 8 20.98 38.33 -15.45
N GLU A 9 20.61 38.92 -16.60
CA GLU A 9 19.44 38.47 -17.38
C GLU A 9 19.77 37.46 -18.49
N ARG A 10 21.04 37.03 -18.61
CA ARG A 10 21.45 36.10 -19.68
C ARG A 10 21.66 34.65 -19.25
N TYR A 11 21.56 34.34 -17.96
CA TYR A 11 21.79 32.99 -17.42
C TYR A 11 20.63 32.42 -16.56
N GLY A 12 19.49 33.11 -16.49
CA GLY A 12 18.44 32.80 -15.50
C GLY A 12 17.22 32.04 -16.00
N THR A 13 17.07 31.76 -17.30
CA THR A 13 15.82 31.20 -17.85
C THR A 13 15.99 29.91 -18.65
N ALA A 14 17.22 29.45 -18.91
CA ALA A 14 17.45 28.20 -19.64
C ALA A 14 17.38 26.95 -18.74
N SER A 15 17.84 27.02 -17.47
CA SER A 15 17.95 25.82 -16.62
C SER A 15 16.63 25.30 -16.05
N ALA A 16 15.65 26.17 -15.82
CA ALA A 16 14.33 25.76 -15.34
C ALA A 16 13.52 25.04 -16.43
N PHE A 17 13.61 25.52 -17.67
CA PHE A 17 12.97 24.91 -18.85
C PHE A 17 13.66 23.61 -19.29
N GLU A 18 14.96 23.44 -18.99
CA GLU A 18 15.67 22.16 -19.18
C GLU A 18 15.32 21.17 -18.08
N GLY A 19 15.20 21.60 -16.82
CA GLY A 19 14.80 20.73 -15.71
C GLY A 19 13.38 20.19 -15.81
N GLU A 20 12.42 21.02 -16.26
CA GLU A 20 11.04 20.58 -16.48
C GLU A 20 10.90 19.64 -17.68
N ARG A 21 11.64 19.90 -18.78
CA ARG A 21 11.69 18.98 -19.93
C ARG A 21 12.39 17.66 -19.59
N PHE A 22 13.42 17.69 -18.77
CA PHE A 22 14.09 16.49 -18.27
C PHE A 22 13.14 15.62 -17.43
N LEU A 23 12.35 16.25 -16.55
CA LEU A 23 11.33 15.55 -15.75
C LEU A 23 10.17 15.00 -16.61
N GLU A 24 9.73 15.72 -17.64
CA GLU A 24 8.72 15.25 -18.61
C GLU A 24 9.23 14.13 -19.52
N GLU A 25 10.52 14.15 -19.87
CA GLU A 25 11.17 13.11 -20.67
C GLU A 25 11.40 11.82 -19.87
N MET A 26 11.79 11.95 -18.58
CA MET A 26 11.80 10.84 -17.61
C MET A 26 10.40 10.31 -17.26
N ALA A 27 9.33 11.07 -17.56
CA ALA A 27 7.95 10.63 -17.36
C ALA A 27 7.37 9.90 -18.57
N ARG A 28 8.10 9.80 -19.70
CA ARG A 28 7.69 8.93 -20.81
C ARG A 28 7.79 7.48 -20.32
N PRO A 29 6.76 6.65 -20.53
CA PRO A 29 6.85 5.25 -20.15
C PRO A 29 7.97 4.61 -20.95
N GLY A 30 9.10 4.41 -20.28
CA GLY A 30 10.24 3.67 -20.77
C GLY A 30 9.84 2.22 -21.11
N ARG A 31 10.80 1.49 -21.67
CA ARG A 31 10.58 0.11 -22.10
C ARG A 31 10.06 -0.72 -20.92
N GLN A 32 9.06 -1.57 -21.14
CA GLN A 32 8.49 -2.39 -20.06
C GLN A 32 9.32 -3.66 -19.79
N GLU A 33 10.18 -4.04 -20.74
CA GLU A 33 10.93 -5.30 -20.72
C GLU A 33 12.36 -5.13 -21.26
N ILE A 34 13.33 -5.83 -20.66
CA ILE A 34 14.74 -5.81 -21.08
C ILE A 34 15.36 -7.21 -20.95
N GLU A 35 16.25 -7.56 -21.87
CA GLU A 35 17.01 -8.81 -21.78
C GLU A 35 18.33 -8.58 -21.04
N ILE A 36 18.54 -9.31 -19.94
CA ILE A 36 19.76 -9.25 -19.12
C ILE A 36 20.31 -10.66 -18.96
N SER A 37 21.57 -10.87 -19.37
CA SER A 37 22.25 -12.18 -19.28
C SER A 37 21.44 -13.34 -19.88
N GLY A 38 20.68 -13.10 -20.95
CA GLY A 38 19.81 -14.08 -21.61
C GLY A 38 18.43 -14.30 -20.96
N HIS A 39 18.08 -13.49 -19.95
CA HIS A 39 16.77 -13.53 -19.28
C HIS A 39 15.96 -12.28 -19.61
N LEU A 40 14.71 -12.46 -20.07
CA LEU A 40 13.76 -11.37 -20.25
C LEU A 40 13.21 -10.92 -18.89
N LEU A 41 13.56 -9.71 -18.48
CA LEU A 41 13.14 -9.08 -17.23
C LEU A 41 12.17 -7.94 -17.52
N ARG A 42 11.34 -7.59 -16.53
CA ARG A 42 10.30 -6.56 -16.61
C ARG A 42 10.47 -5.56 -15.47
N VAL A 43 9.78 -4.42 -15.54
CA VAL A 43 9.53 -3.62 -14.34
C VAL A 43 8.86 -4.50 -13.27
N GLY A 44 9.40 -4.47 -12.05
CA GLY A 44 9.05 -5.36 -10.95
C GLY A 44 9.93 -6.62 -10.83
N SER A 45 10.76 -6.96 -11.83
CA SER A 45 11.70 -8.08 -11.72
C SER A 45 12.81 -7.77 -10.71
N ARG A 46 13.27 -8.81 -10.02
CA ARG A 46 14.38 -8.70 -9.06
C ARG A 46 15.72 -9.01 -9.70
N VAL A 47 16.71 -8.27 -9.29
CA VAL A 47 18.09 -8.38 -9.75
C VAL A 47 19.05 -8.29 -8.56
N ARG A 48 20.23 -8.88 -8.73
CA ARG A 48 21.37 -8.65 -7.84
C ARG A 48 22.31 -7.65 -8.48
N LEU A 49 22.72 -6.65 -7.71
CA LEU A 49 23.61 -5.60 -8.18
C LEU A 49 25.05 -6.11 -8.26
N ARG A 50 25.67 -5.94 -9.43
CA ARG A 50 27.08 -6.24 -9.73
C ARG A 50 27.73 -5.01 -10.39
N PRO A 51 27.90 -3.90 -9.64
CA PRO A 51 28.53 -2.70 -10.19
C PRO A 51 29.93 -3.00 -10.73
N ARG A 52 30.34 -2.30 -11.79
CA ARG A 52 31.65 -2.55 -12.41
C ARG A 52 32.81 -2.29 -11.44
N PRO A 53 33.93 -3.04 -11.54
CA PRO A 53 35.14 -2.74 -10.79
C PRO A 53 35.66 -1.34 -11.15
N GLY A 54 35.77 -0.45 -10.16
CA GLY A 54 36.17 0.95 -10.36
C GLY A 54 35.05 1.99 -10.23
N GLY A 55 33.84 1.56 -9.85
CA GLY A 55 32.72 2.45 -9.46
C GLY A 55 33.01 3.29 -8.21
N ASP A 56 32.07 4.17 -7.87
CA ASP A 56 32.22 5.08 -6.73
C ASP A 56 32.07 4.36 -5.37
N LEU A 57 32.25 5.09 -4.26
CA LEU A 57 32.11 4.50 -2.92
C LEU A 57 30.69 3.95 -2.64
N LEU A 58 29.68 4.45 -3.36
CA LEU A 58 28.29 4.01 -3.23
C LEU A 58 28.11 2.66 -3.95
N ASP A 59 28.67 2.49 -5.14
CA ASP A 59 28.68 1.23 -5.89
C ASP A 59 29.27 0.07 -5.08
N ALA A 60 30.38 0.33 -4.38
CA ALA A 60 31.00 -0.67 -3.52
C ALA A 60 30.07 -1.14 -2.38
N ALA A 61 29.22 -0.25 -1.84
CA ALA A 61 28.27 -0.57 -0.79
C ALA A 61 27.01 -1.31 -1.30
N LEU A 62 26.70 -1.15 -2.60
CA LEU A 62 25.56 -1.75 -3.27
C LEU A 62 25.87 -3.13 -3.87
N CYS A 63 27.15 -3.46 -4.07
CA CYS A 63 27.57 -4.74 -4.63
C CYS A 63 26.99 -5.94 -3.86
N GLY A 64 26.33 -6.85 -4.59
CA GLY A 64 25.70 -8.06 -4.05
C GLY A 64 24.32 -7.86 -3.42
N ARG A 65 23.85 -6.61 -3.27
CA ARG A 65 22.50 -6.33 -2.76
C ARG A 65 21.41 -6.72 -3.77
N ARG A 66 20.21 -6.99 -3.25
CA ARG A 66 19.01 -7.25 -4.04
C ARG A 66 18.28 -5.94 -4.30
N ALA A 67 17.75 -5.82 -5.50
CA ALA A 67 16.95 -4.68 -5.92
C ALA A 67 15.83 -5.10 -6.86
N VAL A 68 14.81 -4.25 -6.96
CA VAL A 68 13.66 -4.42 -7.85
C VAL A 68 13.76 -3.39 -8.97
N ILE A 69 13.57 -3.83 -10.21
CA ILE A 69 13.52 -2.93 -11.37
C ILE A 69 12.29 -2.04 -11.24
N GLU A 70 12.47 -0.74 -11.25
CA GLU A 70 11.40 0.25 -11.15
C GLU A 70 11.15 0.97 -12.47
N GLY A 71 12.17 1.08 -13.31
CA GLY A 71 12.08 1.67 -14.64
C GLY A 71 13.20 1.18 -15.55
N ILE A 72 12.96 1.28 -16.86
CA ILE A 72 13.96 1.01 -17.88
C ILE A 72 13.93 2.20 -18.83
N ASP A 73 14.94 3.03 -18.71
CA ASP A 73 15.10 4.26 -19.46
C ASP A 73 16.14 4.03 -20.56
N GLU A 74 16.08 4.84 -21.63
CA GLU A 74 17.11 4.86 -22.67
C GLU A 74 17.76 6.25 -22.63
N ASP A 75 19.09 6.31 -22.72
CA ASP A 75 19.80 7.57 -22.90
C ASP A 75 19.66 8.10 -24.33
N GLU A 76 20.19 9.30 -24.60
CA GLU A 76 20.14 9.94 -25.92
C GLU A 76 20.81 9.11 -27.03
N ASP A 77 21.73 8.20 -26.65
CA ASP A 77 22.45 7.30 -27.57
C ASP A 77 21.72 5.95 -27.74
N GLY A 78 20.56 5.75 -27.10
CA GLY A 78 19.78 4.51 -27.13
C GLY A 78 20.34 3.40 -26.24
N THR A 79 21.23 3.74 -25.30
CA THR A 79 21.75 2.79 -24.32
C THR A 79 20.75 2.62 -23.18
N PRO A 80 20.27 1.40 -22.92
CA PRO A 80 19.32 1.17 -21.84
C PRO A 80 20.00 1.31 -20.48
N HIS A 81 19.33 2.01 -19.57
CA HIS A 81 19.66 2.15 -18.16
C HIS A 81 18.49 1.62 -17.32
N VAL A 82 18.80 0.81 -16.32
CA VAL A 82 17.79 0.19 -15.47
C VAL A 82 17.76 0.91 -14.13
N ALA A 83 16.64 1.56 -13.83
CA ALA A 83 16.39 2.16 -12.53
C ALA A 83 15.93 1.07 -11.55
N VAL A 84 16.58 0.98 -10.40
CA VAL A 84 16.30 -0.04 -9.38
C VAL A 84 16.16 0.57 -8.00
N ILE A 85 15.36 -0.09 -7.15
CA ILE A 85 15.22 0.22 -5.72
C ILE A 85 15.78 -0.95 -4.92
N VAL A 86 16.69 -0.69 -4.00
CA VAL A 86 17.31 -1.71 -3.13
C VAL A 86 16.33 -2.12 -2.05
N GLU A 87 16.12 -3.44 -1.86
CA GLU A 87 15.08 -3.95 -0.95
C GLU A 87 15.36 -3.66 0.54
N ASP A 88 16.64 -3.64 0.92
CA ASP A 88 17.10 -3.43 2.32
C ASP A 88 17.69 -2.01 2.53
N ASP A 89 17.16 -0.99 1.84
CA ASP A 89 17.57 0.41 2.06
C ASP A 89 16.81 1.02 3.26
N PRO A 90 17.48 1.37 4.38
CA PRO A 90 16.84 1.99 5.54
C PRO A 90 16.15 3.34 5.24
N GLY A 91 16.41 3.96 4.09
CA GLY A 91 15.66 5.13 3.61
C GLY A 91 14.29 4.84 2.99
N HIS A 92 13.97 3.56 2.74
CA HIS A 92 12.70 3.13 2.14
C HIS A 92 11.46 3.51 2.97
N ASP A 93 11.61 3.59 4.31
CA ASP A 93 10.51 3.85 5.24
C ASP A 93 10.17 5.34 5.43
N LEU A 94 10.91 6.26 4.80
CA LEU A 94 10.69 7.70 4.92
C LEU A 94 10.08 8.30 3.66
N GLY A 95 8.76 8.21 3.56
CA GLY A 95 7.95 9.20 2.84
C GLY A 95 7.08 8.65 1.71
N GLY A 96 5.77 8.88 1.83
CA GLY A 96 4.74 8.60 0.81
C GLY A 96 4.82 9.49 -0.45
N ALA A 97 6.00 10.00 -0.77
CA ALA A 97 6.34 10.56 -2.06
C ALA A 97 7.52 9.74 -2.57
N ARG A 98 7.42 9.22 -3.80
CA ARG A 98 8.49 8.58 -4.56
C ARG A 98 9.65 9.57 -4.73
N HIS A 99 10.41 9.80 -3.66
CA HIS A 99 11.53 10.72 -3.69
C HIS A 99 12.61 10.08 -4.57
N PRO A 100 13.08 10.76 -5.63
CA PRO A 100 14.06 10.22 -6.57
C PRO A 100 15.42 9.89 -5.93
N ALA A 101 15.61 10.15 -4.62
CA ALA A 101 16.84 9.93 -3.88
C ALA A 101 17.20 8.46 -3.60
N HIS A 102 16.28 7.51 -3.87
CA HIS A 102 16.52 6.06 -3.65
C HIS A 102 16.49 5.23 -4.94
N ARG A 103 16.48 5.89 -6.11
CA ARG A 103 16.62 5.23 -7.41
C ARG A 103 18.10 5.16 -7.76
N PHE A 104 18.58 3.94 -7.95
CA PHE A 104 19.92 3.70 -8.46
C PHE A 104 19.83 3.28 -9.93
N PHE A 105 20.74 3.76 -10.75
CA PHE A 105 20.76 3.49 -12.19
C PHE A 105 21.95 2.60 -12.51
N PHE A 106 21.69 1.48 -13.19
CA PHE A 106 22.72 0.52 -13.57
C PHE A 106 22.61 0.17 -15.06
N ALA A 107 23.75 -0.09 -15.68
CA ALA A 107 23.74 -0.71 -17.00
C ALA A 107 23.24 -2.16 -16.89
N PRO A 108 22.61 -2.74 -17.93
CA PRO A 108 22.16 -4.13 -17.90
C PRO A 108 23.28 -5.11 -17.58
N SER A 109 24.53 -4.81 -17.98
CA SER A 109 25.71 -5.62 -17.67
C SER A 109 26.07 -5.66 -16.18
N GLU A 110 25.54 -4.75 -15.38
CA GLU A 110 25.78 -4.63 -13.93
C GLU A 110 24.68 -5.29 -13.11
N LEU A 111 23.72 -5.94 -13.78
CA LEU A 111 22.60 -6.62 -13.16
C LEU A 111 22.70 -8.12 -13.41
N GLU A 112 22.60 -8.88 -12.33
CA GLU A 112 22.51 -10.34 -12.39
C GLU A 112 21.06 -10.74 -12.14
N PRO A 113 20.37 -11.41 -13.09
CA PRO A 113 19.04 -11.93 -12.88
C PRO A 113 19.03 -12.92 -11.72
N LEU A 114 18.08 -12.76 -10.80
CA LEU A 114 17.80 -13.80 -9.81
C LEU A 114 16.94 -14.86 -10.49
N ALA A 115 17.42 -16.12 -10.54
CA ALA A 115 16.74 -17.20 -11.25
C ALA A 115 15.27 -17.29 -10.83
N ALA A 116 14.40 -17.61 -11.81
CA ALA A 116 12.95 -17.76 -11.68
C ALA A 116 12.48 -18.94 -10.78
N GLY A 117 13.27 -19.30 -9.77
CA GLY A 117 12.91 -20.14 -8.63
C GLY A 117 12.91 -19.39 -7.29
N GLU A 118 13.32 -18.11 -7.28
CA GLU A 118 13.07 -17.14 -6.21
C GLU A 118 12.15 -16.01 -6.73
N GLU A 119 11.12 -16.38 -7.48
CA GLU A 119 10.02 -15.47 -7.78
C GLU A 119 9.34 -15.11 -6.44
N SER A 120 9.65 -13.95 -5.86
CA SER A 120 8.51 -13.20 -5.36
C SER A 120 7.72 -12.84 -6.60
N VAL A 121 6.62 -13.58 -6.81
CA VAL A 121 5.41 -13.01 -7.39
C VAL A 121 5.34 -11.56 -6.89
N PRO A 122 5.13 -10.53 -7.75
CA PRO A 122 4.92 -9.17 -7.27
C PRO A 122 3.90 -9.28 -6.16
N GLN A 123 4.36 -9.04 -4.93
CA GLN A 123 3.61 -9.43 -3.74
C GLN A 123 2.30 -8.66 -3.84
N ARG A 124 1.20 -9.40 -4.05
CA ARG A 124 -0.12 -8.76 -4.08
C ARG A 124 -0.28 -8.14 -2.70
N ARG A 125 -0.20 -6.82 -2.66
CA ARG A 125 -0.37 -6.00 -1.48
C ARG A 125 -1.83 -6.03 -1.09
N VAL A 126 -2.06 -6.45 0.14
CA VAL A 126 -3.38 -6.50 0.76
C VAL A 126 -3.39 -5.59 1.98
N LEU A 127 -4.38 -4.70 2.04
CA LEU A 127 -4.62 -3.86 3.21
C LEU A 127 -5.59 -4.55 4.16
N VAL A 128 -5.26 -4.67 5.44
CA VAL A 128 -6.20 -4.96 6.52
C VAL A 128 -6.48 -3.65 7.27
N ALA A 129 -7.69 -3.13 7.17
CA ALA A 129 -8.08 -1.85 7.73
C ALA A 129 -9.03 -2.05 8.92
N GLY A 130 -8.57 -1.68 10.11
CA GLY A 130 -9.42 -1.61 11.31
C GLY A 130 -10.23 -0.33 11.31
N ILE A 131 -11.55 -0.48 11.36
CA ILE A 131 -12.53 0.60 11.37
C ILE A 131 -13.29 0.56 12.69
N GLY A 132 -13.70 1.72 13.19
CA GLY A 132 -14.56 1.76 14.36
C GLY A 132 -14.37 2.97 15.25
N ASN A 133 -15.39 3.28 16.05
CA ASN A 133 -15.31 4.32 17.06
C ASN A 133 -15.10 3.71 18.46
N ILE A 134 -13.87 3.80 18.99
CA ILE A 134 -13.52 3.32 20.34
C ILE A 134 -14.34 3.95 21.46
N PHE A 135 -14.95 5.10 21.18
CA PHE A 135 -15.81 5.80 22.14
C PHE A 135 -17.22 5.22 22.22
N LEU A 136 -17.59 4.32 21.30
CA LEU A 136 -18.93 3.74 21.20
C LEU A 136 -18.99 2.24 21.56
N GLY A 137 -18.12 1.79 22.46
CA GLY A 137 -18.10 0.42 22.97
C GLY A 137 -17.68 -0.58 21.88
N ASP A 138 -18.58 -1.49 21.51
CA ASP A 138 -18.29 -2.54 20.52
C ASP A 138 -18.04 -2.00 19.11
N ASP A 139 -18.45 -0.77 18.80
CA ASP A 139 -18.09 -0.11 17.54
C ASP A 139 -16.56 0.04 17.40
N GLY A 140 -15.80 0.01 18.49
CA GLY A 140 -14.34 -0.01 18.48
C GLY A 140 -13.70 -1.36 18.09
N PHE A 141 -14.49 -2.36 17.70
CA PHE A 141 -14.00 -3.71 17.43
C PHE A 141 -12.90 -3.76 16.37
N GLY A 142 -13.09 -3.11 15.21
CA GLY A 142 -12.10 -3.13 14.15
C GLY A 142 -10.79 -2.45 14.54
N VAL A 143 -10.86 -1.38 15.32
CA VAL A 143 -9.66 -0.74 15.93
C VAL A 143 -8.94 -1.72 16.86
N ALA A 144 -9.66 -2.43 17.73
CA ALA A 144 -9.07 -3.42 18.61
C ALA A 144 -8.36 -4.55 17.83
N VAL A 145 -8.94 -5.01 16.72
CA VAL A 145 -8.33 -6.01 15.84
C VAL A 145 -7.07 -5.45 15.15
N ALA A 146 -7.12 -4.24 14.60
CA ALA A 146 -5.94 -3.63 13.98
C ALA A 146 -4.80 -3.43 14.99
N GLN A 147 -5.10 -2.96 16.20
CA GLN A 147 -4.11 -2.82 17.27
C GLN A 147 -3.53 -4.19 17.69
N HIS A 148 -4.36 -5.23 17.73
CA HIS A 148 -3.91 -6.59 18.00
C HIS A 148 -2.93 -7.11 16.92
N LEU A 149 -3.19 -6.79 15.66
CA LEU A 149 -2.37 -7.19 14.51
C LEU A 149 -1.07 -6.38 14.40
N LEU A 150 -1.09 -5.07 14.69
CA LEU A 150 0.09 -4.20 14.68
C LEU A 150 1.16 -4.63 15.70
N GLY A 151 0.78 -5.38 16.73
CA GLY A 151 1.71 -5.97 17.70
C GLY A 151 2.40 -7.26 17.26
N ARG A 152 2.17 -7.74 16.02
CA ARG A 152 2.63 -9.05 15.52
C ARG A 152 3.47 -8.91 14.24
N PRO A 153 4.36 -9.87 13.93
CA PRO A 153 4.99 -9.94 12.61
C PRO A 153 3.91 -10.25 11.55
N LEU A 154 3.88 -9.45 10.50
CA LEU A 154 2.93 -9.62 9.40
C LEU A 154 3.54 -10.46 8.27
N PRO A 155 2.76 -11.32 7.60
CA PRO A 155 3.19 -11.98 6.38
C PRO A 155 3.57 -10.94 5.30
N ALA A 156 4.49 -11.33 4.42
CA ALA A 156 4.88 -10.48 3.31
C ALA A 156 3.65 -10.11 2.44
N GLY A 157 3.60 -8.86 1.98
CA GLY A 157 2.50 -8.37 1.15
C GLY A 157 1.24 -7.98 1.92
N ILE A 158 1.22 -8.09 3.25
CA ILE A 158 0.10 -7.66 4.08
C ILE A 158 0.49 -6.40 4.86
N GLU A 159 -0.35 -5.37 4.75
CA GLU A 159 -0.24 -4.13 5.53
C GLU A 159 -1.45 -4.00 6.43
N VAL A 160 -1.25 -3.60 7.69
CA VAL A 160 -2.34 -3.33 8.63
C VAL A 160 -2.38 -1.85 8.98
N GLY A 161 -3.58 -1.27 8.98
CA GLY A 161 -3.80 0.11 9.40
C GLY A 161 -4.97 0.25 10.37
N ASP A 162 -4.79 1.06 11.40
CA ASP A 162 -5.86 1.55 12.27
C ASP A 162 -6.39 2.87 11.70
N PHE A 163 -7.63 2.84 11.20
CA PHE A 163 -8.30 4.00 10.62
C PHE A 163 -9.32 4.62 11.57
N GLY A 164 -9.78 3.91 12.60
CA GLY A 164 -10.81 4.39 13.51
C GLY A 164 -12.02 4.97 12.79
N ILE A 165 -12.23 6.28 12.92
CA ILE A 165 -13.28 7.07 12.25
C ILE A 165 -12.77 7.92 11.07
N ARG A 166 -11.52 7.75 10.63
CA ARG A 166 -10.84 8.55 9.59
C ARG A 166 -11.21 8.12 8.17
N GLY A 167 -12.49 8.29 7.79
CA GLY A 167 -13.03 7.72 6.54
C GLY A 167 -12.35 8.22 5.27
N MET A 168 -11.91 9.47 5.28
CA MET A 168 -11.16 10.05 4.17
C MET A 168 -9.77 9.42 3.99
N ASP A 169 -9.08 9.15 5.11
CA ASP A 169 -7.75 8.56 5.07
C ASP A 169 -7.81 7.11 4.58
N LEU A 170 -8.88 6.38 4.95
CA LEU A 170 -9.16 5.06 4.40
C LEU A 170 -9.46 5.13 2.89
N ALA A 171 -10.28 6.09 2.44
CA ALA A 171 -10.57 6.26 1.02
C ALA A 171 -9.30 6.50 0.20
N TYR A 172 -8.39 7.36 0.68
CA TYR A 172 -7.10 7.58 0.03
C TYR A 172 -6.17 6.37 0.13
N ALA A 173 -6.20 5.62 1.24
CA ALA A 173 -5.40 4.42 1.40
C ALA A 173 -5.81 3.34 0.39
N LEU A 174 -7.11 3.13 0.16
CA LEU A 174 -7.62 2.18 -0.83
C LEU A 174 -7.10 2.47 -2.25
N GLY A 175 -6.80 3.73 -2.56
CA GLY A 175 -6.19 4.15 -3.84
C GLY A 175 -4.68 3.90 -3.98
N ARG A 176 -3.99 3.33 -2.97
CA ARG A 176 -2.53 3.14 -2.99
C ARG A 176 -2.06 1.88 -3.73
N GLY A 177 -2.87 1.38 -4.66
CA GLY A 177 -2.52 0.25 -5.53
C GLY A 177 -2.54 -1.13 -4.85
N TYR A 178 -3.35 -1.30 -3.80
CA TYR A 178 -3.61 -2.63 -3.23
C TYR A 178 -4.44 -3.47 -4.20
N GLN A 179 -4.16 -4.77 -4.30
CA GLN A 179 -4.97 -5.70 -5.10
C GLN A 179 -6.20 -6.15 -4.33
N ALA A 180 -6.12 -6.17 -3.00
CA ALA A 180 -7.25 -6.45 -2.13
C ALA A 180 -7.27 -5.61 -0.85
N ALA A 181 -8.44 -5.49 -0.24
CA ALA A 181 -8.62 -4.91 1.09
C ALA A 181 -9.56 -5.76 1.95
N ILE A 182 -9.18 -5.98 3.21
CA ILE A 182 -10.00 -6.56 4.26
C ILE A 182 -10.37 -5.45 5.23
N LEU A 183 -11.64 -5.09 5.30
CA LEU A 183 -12.16 -4.09 6.22
C LEU A 183 -12.65 -4.83 7.47
N VAL A 184 -12.16 -4.48 8.64
CA VAL A 184 -12.59 -5.09 9.91
C VAL A 184 -13.44 -4.08 10.66
N ASP A 185 -14.67 -4.46 11.01
CA ASP A 185 -15.65 -3.55 11.61
C ASP A 185 -16.66 -4.27 12.53
N ALA A 186 -17.40 -3.51 13.34
CA ALA A 186 -18.59 -3.99 14.03
C ALA A 186 -19.80 -3.90 13.09
N VAL A 187 -20.46 -5.04 12.84
CA VAL A 187 -21.53 -5.12 11.83
C VAL A 187 -22.79 -5.73 12.47
N PRO A 188 -23.76 -4.92 12.92
CA PRO A 188 -25.00 -5.41 13.51
C PRO A 188 -25.88 -6.07 12.45
N ARG A 189 -26.09 -7.38 12.55
CA ARG A 189 -26.96 -8.17 11.66
C ARG A 189 -27.99 -9.01 12.41
N GLY A 190 -28.06 -8.88 13.74
CA GLY A 190 -29.00 -9.61 14.58
C GLY A 190 -28.56 -11.05 14.87
N LEU A 191 -27.26 -11.35 14.78
CA LEU A 191 -26.69 -12.60 15.25
C LEU A 191 -26.40 -12.55 16.76
N LEU A 192 -25.77 -13.61 17.29
CA LEU A 192 -25.28 -13.61 18.67
C LEU A 192 -24.06 -12.69 18.78
N PRO A 193 -23.94 -11.86 19.84
CA PRO A 193 -22.77 -11.01 20.05
C PRO A 193 -21.45 -11.79 20.00
N GLY A 194 -20.42 -11.22 19.35
CA GLY A 194 -19.12 -11.88 19.13
C GLY A 194 -19.09 -12.87 17.95
N THR A 195 -20.19 -13.01 17.21
CA THR A 195 -20.23 -13.81 15.97
C THR A 195 -19.50 -13.08 14.85
N LEU A 196 -18.55 -13.77 14.22
CA LEU A 196 -17.76 -13.26 13.10
C LEU A 196 -18.34 -13.68 11.76
N GLN A 197 -18.28 -12.80 10.78
CA GLN A 197 -18.88 -12.99 9.46
C GLN A 197 -17.97 -12.36 8.41
N VAL A 198 -17.86 -13.00 7.25
CA VAL A 198 -17.21 -12.42 6.07
C VAL A 198 -18.30 -11.94 5.11
N ILE A 199 -18.22 -10.70 4.67
CA ILE A 199 -19.22 -10.05 3.84
C ILE A 199 -18.54 -9.49 2.59
N GLU A 200 -19.09 -9.82 1.43
CA GLU A 200 -18.73 -9.17 0.17
C GLU A 200 -19.63 -7.93 -0.03
N PRO A 201 -19.05 -6.73 -0.20
CA PRO A 201 -19.81 -5.52 -0.46
C PRO A 201 -20.39 -5.55 -1.88
N GLY A 202 -21.70 -5.73 -2.00
CA GLY A 202 -22.37 -5.74 -3.31
C GLY A 202 -22.16 -4.47 -4.15
N GLU A 203 -22.16 -4.62 -5.48
CA GLU A 203 -21.85 -3.55 -6.45
C GLU A 203 -22.82 -2.35 -6.42
N ASN A 204 -24.05 -2.54 -5.92
CA ASN A 204 -25.16 -1.56 -6.02
C ASN A 204 -25.83 -1.24 -4.67
N GLN A 205 -25.12 -1.37 -3.54
CA GLN A 205 -25.70 -0.97 -2.25
C GLN A 205 -25.54 0.54 -2.02
N GLY A 206 -26.46 1.28 -2.67
CA GLY A 206 -26.96 2.59 -2.28
C GLY A 206 -26.04 3.80 -2.49
N ASP A 207 -26.64 4.94 -2.83
CA ASP A 207 -26.10 6.27 -2.54
C ASP A 207 -25.89 6.38 -1.01
N ALA A 208 -24.84 5.76 -0.49
CA ALA A 208 -24.44 5.94 0.88
C ALA A 208 -24.05 7.41 1.03
N ALA A 209 -24.73 8.10 1.93
CA ALA A 209 -24.46 9.48 2.27
C ALA A 209 -22.97 9.65 2.64
N ILE A 210 -22.46 10.87 2.48
CA ILE A 210 -21.14 11.27 2.97
C ILE A 210 -20.99 10.76 4.41
N PRO A 211 -19.89 10.06 4.76
CA PRO A 211 -19.72 9.46 6.08
C PRO A 211 -20.04 10.47 7.19
N ASP A 212 -20.95 10.09 8.09
CA ASP A 212 -21.23 10.89 9.28
C ASP A 212 -19.97 10.93 10.16
N GLY A 213 -19.61 12.10 10.67
CA GLY A 213 -18.39 12.31 11.46
C GLY A 213 -18.37 11.51 12.78
N HIS A 214 -19.49 10.90 13.16
CA HIS A 214 -19.63 10.16 14.42
C HIS A 214 -19.56 8.63 14.26
N ARG A 215 -19.76 8.10 13.06
CA ARG A 215 -19.72 6.66 12.74
C ARG A 215 -19.15 6.47 11.34
N MET A 216 -18.16 5.60 11.20
CA MET A 216 -17.65 5.22 9.88
C MET A 216 -18.50 4.08 9.32
N ASP A 217 -19.09 4.27 8.14
CA ASP A 217 -19.65 3.18 7.34
C ASP A 217 -18.60 2.75 6.28
N PRO A 218 -18.06 1.52 6.35
CA PRO A 218 -17.10 1.01 5.37
C PRO A 218 -17.62 1.05 3.93
N LEU A 219 -18.93 0.87 3.72
CA LEU A 219 -19.53 0.92 2.37
C LEU A 219 -19.57 2.33 1.82
N ALA A 220 -19.91 3.32 2.67
CA ALA A 220 -19.87 4.73 2.30
C ALA A 220 -18.45 5.17 1.90
N VAL A 221 -17.44 4.73 2.66
CA VAL A 221 -16.03 5.00 2.36
C VAL A 221 -15.60 4.34 1.05
N LEU A 222 -15.99 3.08 0.83
CA LEU A 222 -15.67 2.36 -0.41
C LEU A 222 -16.30 3.05 -1.64
N ASN A 223 -17.55 3.51 -1.52
CA ASN A 223 -18.23 4.26 -2.59
C ASN A 223 -17.57 5.60 -2.88
N LEU A 224 -17.12 6.32 -1.84
CA LEU A 224 -16.31 7.52 -2.00
C LEU A 224 -14.98 7.21 -2.69
N ALA A 225 -14.27 6.17 -2.26
CA ALA A 225 -12.99 5.77 -2.83
C ALA A 225 -13.12 5.45 -4.34
N ARG A 226 -14.17 4.72 -4.74
CA ARG A 226 -14.51 4.46 -6.15
C ARG A 226 -14.74 5.73 -6.97
N ARG A 227 -15.27 6.79 -6.35
CA ARG A 227 -15.45 8.11 -7.02
C ARG A 227 -14.14 8.89 -7.13
N LEU A 228 -13.21 8.70 -6.19
CA LEU A 228 -11.91 9.38 -6.16
C LEU A 228 -10.88 8.72 -7.09
N GLY A 229 -11.00 7.43 -7.39
CA GLY A 229 -10.10 6.74 -8.30
C GLY A 229 -10.23 5.22 -8.29
N GLN A 230 -9.12 4.55 -8.61
CA GLN A 230 -9.03 3.10 -8.55
C GLN A 230 -9.10 2.62 -7.10
N VAL A 231 -9.81 1.52 -6.89
CA VAL A 231 -9.89 0.79 -5.61
C VAL A 231 -9.46 -0.66 -5.83
N PRO A 232 -9.17 -1.42 -4.76
CA PRO A 232 -8.79 -2.82 -4.89
C PRO A 232 -9.89 -3.64 -5.57
N GLU A 233 -9.49 -4.62 -6.38
CA GLU A 233 -10.41 -5.51 -7.11
C GLU A 233 -11.25 -6.35 -6.15
N HIS A 234 -10.64 -6.81 -5.07
CA HIS A 234 -11.30 -7.59 -4.03
C HIS A 234 -11.38 -6.80 -2.73
N VAL A 235 -12.60 -6.53 -2.28
CA VAL A 235 -12.84 -5.94 -0.96
C VAL A 235 -13.73 -6.88 -0.17
N LEU A 236 -13.29 -7.29 1.02
CA LEU A 236 -14.06 -8.10 1.96
C LEU A 236 -14.24 -7.33 3.27
N ILE A 237 -15.32 -7.60 3.97
CA ILE A 237 -15.56 -7.09 5.33
C ILE A 237 -15.54 -8.27 6.29
N VAL A 238 -14.66 -8.25 7.29
CA VAL A 238 -14.72 -9.11 8.47
C VAL A 238 -15.51 -8.37 9.54
N GLY A 239 -16.78 -8.74 9.69
CA GLY A 239 -17.71 -8.12 10.62
C GLY A 239 -17.85 -8.92 11.91
N CYS A 240 -17.84 -8.23 13.06
CA CYS A 240 -18.26 -8.80 14.34
C CYS A 240 -19.65 -8.29 14.72
N GLU A 241 -20.53 -9.19 15.13
CA GLU A 241 -21.80 -8.81 15.74
C GLU A 241 -21.53 -8.16 17.11
N PRO A 242 -21.96 -6.91 17.35
CA PRO A 242 -21.81 -6.24 18.63
C PRO A 242 -22.85 -6.73 19.65
N GLU A 243 -22.53 -6.67 20.94
CA GLU A 243 -23.54 -6.76 22.01
C GLU A 243 -24.32 -5.46 22.13
N SER A 244 -23.60 -4.34 22.09
CA SER A 244 -24.21 -3.01 22.12
C SER A 244 -23.29 -1.97 21.49
N ILE A 245 -23.87 -1.07 20.69
CA ILE A 245 -23.21 0.16 20.26
C ILE A 245 -23.89 1.29 21.01
N SER A 246 -23.13 2.08 21.77
CA SER A 246 -23.70 3.23 22.46
C SER A 246 -24.01 4.33 21.44
N GLU A 247 -25.22 4.87 21.45
CA GLU A 247 -25.64 5.91 20.53
C GLU A 247 -25.12 7.31 20.94
N ASP A 248 -24.84 7.50 22.23
CA ASP A 248 -24.33 8.74 22.79
C ASP A 248 -22.96 8.55 23.45
N TRP A 249 -22.01 9.42 23.09
CA TRP A 249 -20.78 9.55 23.85
C TRP A 249 -21.08 10.26 25.18
N SER A 250 -20.86 9.54 26.28
CA SER A 250 -20.87 10.09 27.64
C SER A 250 -19.48 9.89 28.26
N PRO A 251 -19.01 10.78 29.13
CA PRO A 251 -17.82 10.53 29.95
C PRO A 251 -17.92 9.26 30.80
N ALA A 252 -19.14 8.75 31.03
CA ALA A 252 -19.42 7.49 31.70
C ALA A 252 -19.53 6.28 30.75
N SER A 253 -19.51 6.50 29.43
CA SER A 253 -19.50 5.42 28.45
C SER A 253 -18.23 4.60 28.60
N VAL A 254 -18.43 3.28 28.65
CA VAL A 254 -17.34 2.33 28.80
C VAL A 254 -16.55 2.29 27.49
N MET A 255 -15.31 2.80 27.50
CA MET A 255 -14.37 2.70 26.37
C MET A 255 -13.72 1.31 26.33
N SER A 256 -14.53 0.26 26.37
CA SER A 256 -14.08 -1.11 26.24
C SER A 256 -15.11 -1.95 25.50
N LEU A 257 -14.62 -2.96 24.79
CA LEU A 257 -15.45 -3.98 24.19
C LEU A 257 -16.22 -4.77 25.27
N SER A 258 -17.40 -5.24 24.92
CA SER A 258 -18.13 -6.26 25.64
C SER A 258 -17.33 -7.55 25.71
N ALA A 259 -17.64 -8.43 26.67
CA ALA A 259 -16.94 -9.70 26.81
C ALA A 259 -17.01 -10.58 25.53
N PRO A 260 -18.16 -10.68 24.82
CA PRO A 260 -18.25 -11.43 23.57
C PRO A 260 -17.39 -10.84 22.45
N ALA A 261 -17.42 -9.51 22.28
CA ALA A 261 -16.61 -8.83 21.26
C ALA A 261 -15.11 -8.94 21.58
N ALA A 262 -14.70 -8.70 22.82
CA ALA A 262 -13.32 -8.88 23.26
C ALA A 262 -12.80 -10.31 23.00
N ALA A 263 -13.61 -11.33 23.28
CA ALA A 263 -13.28 -12.73 23.02
C ALA A 263 -13.22 -13.11 21.52
N ALA A 264 -13.73 -12.25 20.64
CA ALA A 264 -13.70 -12.45 19.19
C ALA A 264 -12.49 -11.81 18.50
N VAL A 265 -11.76 -10.89 19.17
CA VAL A 265 -10.66 -10.12 18.58
C VAL A 265 -9.57 -11.01 17.97
N GLU A 266 -9.08 -12.00 18.71
CA GLU A 266 -8.02 -12.89 18.22
C GLU A 266 -8.50 -13.72 17.02
N ARG A 267 -9.71 -14.28 17.10
CA ARG A 267 -10.31 -15.05 15.98
C ARG A 267 -10.52 -14.18 14.74
N ALA A 268 -10.88 -12.91 14.90
CA ALA A 268 -11.04 -11.97 13.79
C ALA A 268 -9.69 -11.57 13.19
N ALA A 269 -8.67 -11.37 14.03
CA ALA A 269 -7.31 -11.10 13.58
C ALA A 269 -6.76 -12.26 12.73
N ASP A 270 -6.90 -13.50 13.20
CA ASP A 270 -6.47 -14.69 12.47
C ASP A 270 -7.25 -14.85 11.16
N MET A 271 -8.58 -14.69 11.21
CA MET A 271 -9.43 -14.73 10.00
C MET A 271 -9.04 -13.66 8.97
N ALA A 272 -8.79 -12.42 9.41
CA ALA A 272 -8.39 -11.34 8.51
C ALA A 272 -7.03 -11.62 7.85
N LEU A 273 -6.07 -12.17 8.61
CA LEU A 273 -4.77 -12.55 8.07
C LEU A 273 -4.85 -13.74 7.11
N GLU A 274 -5.67 -14.75 7.41
CA GLU A 274 -5.88 -15.90 6.52
C GLU A 274 -6.48 -15.47 5.18
N LEU A 275 -7.53 -14.62 5.21
CA LEU A 275 -8.13 -14.05 4.01
C LEU A 275 -7.13 -13.20 3.23
N ALA A 276 -6.40 -12.32 3.91
CA ALA A 276 -5.40 -11.47 3.28
C ALA A 276 -4.26 -12.29 2.66
N ALA A 277 -3.78 -13.34 3.32
CA ALA A 277 -2.76 -14.23 2.80
C ALA A 277 -3.27 -15.03 1.58
N GLY A 278 -4.53 -15.47 1.60
CA GLY A 278 -5.18 -16.12 0.46
C GLY A 278 -5.21 -15.20 -0.77
N LEU A 279 -5.67 -13.97 -0.59
CA LEU A 279 -5.74 -12.95 -1.66
C LEU A 279 -4.34 -12.55 -2.13
N ALA A 280 -3.37 -12.42 -1.22
CA ALA A 280 -1.98 -12.16 -1.56
C ALA A 280 -1.38 -13.28 -2.42
N ALA A 281 -1.75 -14.54 -2.14
CA ALA A 281 -1.37 -15.71 -2.92
C ALA A 281 -2.16 -15.88 -4.24
N GLY A 282 -3.16 -15.02 -4.51
CA GLY A 282 -3.99 -15.10 -5.71
C GLY A 282 -5.08 -16.18 -5.65
N LYS A 283 -5.40 -16.71 -4.46
CA LYS A 283 -6.60 -17.50 -4.25
C LYS A 283 -7.76 -16.51 -4.12
N GLY A 284 -8.78 -16.64 -4.98
CA GLY A 284 -10.01 -15.85 -4.85
C GLY A 284 -10.69 -16.13 -3.50
N PRO A 285 -11.65 -15.29 -3.06
CA PRO A 285 -12.39 -15.56 -1.84
C PRO A 285 -13.12 -16.89 -1.99
N GLU A 286 -12.60 -17.94 -1.36
CA GLU A 286 -13.32 -19.19 -1.21
C GLU A 286 -14.48 -18.88 -0.27
N ALA A 287 -15.68 -18.81 -0.83
CA ALA A 287 -16.91 -18.73 -0.04
C ALA A 287 -16.85 -19.87 0.97
N ALA A 288 -16.71 -19.54 2.25
CA ALA A 288 -16.85 -20.50 3.33
C ALA A 288 -18.28 -21.04 3.26
N CYS A 289 -18.44 -22.19 2.60
CA CYS A 289 -19.67 -22.94 2.51
C CYS A 289 -19.81 -23.82 3.76
N GLU A 290 -20.99 -23.69 4.36
CA GLU A 290 -21.68 -24.53 5.38
C GLU A 290 -21.27 -24.38 6.84
#